data_AF-A0A0P9QMI7-F1
#
_entry.id   AF-A0A0P9QMI7-F1
#
_cell.length_a   1.000
_cell.length_b   1.000
_cell.length_c   1.000
_cell.angle_alpha   90.00
_cell.angle_beta   90.00
_cell.angle_gamma   90.00
#
_symmetry.space_group_name_H-M   'P 1'
#
loop_
_entity.id
_entity.type
_entity.pdbx_description
1 polymer ?
#
loop_
_entity_poly.entity_id
_entity_poly.type
_entity_poly.pdbx_seq_one_letter_code
_entity_poly.pdbx_strand_id
1 'polypeptide(L)' 'MLGSLDMMPGVVSLPHGWGHSRAGVKMDIARSQPGVSANDLTDERQLDVLSGNAALNGVPIQVAAC' A
#
# COMPACT_ATOMS: atom_id res chain seq x y z
N MET A 1 4.86 6.49 -19.74
CA MET A 1 4.33 6.88 -18.42
C MET A 1 5.37 7.78 -17.79
N LEU A 2 5.13 9.09 -17.70
CA LEU A 2 6.06 10.00 -17.02
C LEU A 2 5.66 10.05 -15.55
N GLY A 3 6.52 9.51 -14.68
CA GLY A 3 6.39 9.63 -13.23
C GLY A 3 7.00 10.94 -12.70
N SER A 4 6.91 11.17 -11.39
CA SER A 4 7.60 12.30 -10.74
C SER A 4 9.12 12.18 -10.89
N LEU A 5 9.81 13.32 -11.02
CA LEU A 5 11.28 13.39 -11.03
C LEU A 5 11.90 13.15 -9.65
N ASP A 6 11.11 13.22 -8.58
CA ASP A 6 11.57 12.94 -7.22
C ASP A 6 11.68 11.43 -6.93
N MET A 7 11.24 10.58 -7.86
CA MET A 7 11.20 9.13 -7.69
C MET A 7 12.26 8.44 -8.54
N MET A 8 12.91 7.43 -7.96
CA MET A 8 13.81 6.56 -8.72
C MET A 8 13.05 5.76 -9.79
N PRO A 9 13.64 5.52 -10.97
CA PRO A 9 13.05 4.64 -11.98
C PRO A 9 12.71 3.27 -11.42
N GLY A 10 11.51 2.77 -11.72
CA GLY A 10 11.03 1.46 -11.26
C GLY A 10 10.44 1.43 -9.84
N VAL A 11 10.38 2.57 -9.15
CA VAL A 11 9.80 2.67 -7.81
C VAL A 11 8.46 3.40 -7.86
N VAL A 12 7.48 2.90 -7.11
CA VAL A 12 6.24 3.62 -6.81
C VAL A 12 6.20 3.99 -5.34
N SER A 13 5.58 5.13 -5.03
CA SER A 13 5.26 5.51 -3.66
C SER A 13 3.74 5.53 -3.52
N LEU A 14 3.23 4.81 -2.53
CA LEU A 14 1.80 4.71 -2.24
C LEU A 14 1.53 5.27 -0.84
N PRO A 15 0.57 6.19 -0.68
CA PRO A 15 0.21 6.68 0.65
C PRO A 15 -0.52 5.58 1.45
N HIS A 16 -0.18 5.47 2.74
CA HIS A 16 -0.95 4.67 3.68
C HIS A 16 -2.19 5.42 4.19
N GLY A 17 -3.13 4.68 4.80
CA GLY A 17 -4.33 5.25 5.44
C GLY A 17 -5.62 5.21 4.62
N TRP A 18 -5.68 4.39 3.57
CA TRP A 18 -6.84 4.22 2.69
C TRP A 18 -7.44 2.80 2.79
N GLY A 19 -8.57 2.56 2.11
CA GLY A 19 -9.23 1.24 2.07
C GLY A 19 -10.27 0.98 3.17
N HIS A 20 -10.88 2.05 3.71
CA HIS A 20 -11.82 1.96 4.83
C HIS A 20 -13.23 1.52 4.46
N SER A 21 -13.55 1.30 3.18
CA SER A 21 -14.89 0.93 2.69
C SER A 21 -15.33 -0.50 3.04
N ARG A 22 -14.53 -1.26 3.80
CA ARG A 22 -14.82 -2.65 4.20
C ARG A 22 -16.05 -2.75 5.09
N ALA A 23 -16.74 -3.89 5.00
CA ALA A 23 -17.89 -4.19 5.83
C ALA A 23 -17.52 -4.17 7.33
N GLY A 24 -18.38 -3.61 8.16
CA GLY A 24 -18.20 -3.55 9.62
C GLY A 24 -17.38 -2.36 10.13
N VAL A 25 -16.72 -1.59 9.27
CA VAL A 25 -16.03 -0.35 9.66
C VAL A 25 -17.06 0.70 10.12
N LYS A 26 -16.81 1.36 11.27
CA LYS A 26 -17.72 2.36 11.88
C LYS A 26 -17.19 3.80 11.79
N MET A 27 -16.34 4.07 10.80
CA MET A 27 -15.74 5.39 10.57
C MET A 27 -16.37 6.03 9.34
N ASP A 28 -17.50 6.71 9.52
CA ASP A 28 -18.34 7.18 8.41
C ASP A 28 -17.58 8.09 7.43
N ILE A 29 -16.76 9.01 7.95
CA ILE A 29 -15.95 9.90 7.11
C ILE A 29 -14.88 9.12 6.34
N ALA A 30 -14.16 8.19 6.99
CA ALA A 30 -13.11 7.44 6.33
C ALA A 30 -13.66 6.48 5.27
N ARG A 31 -14.84 5.89 5.52
CA ARG A 31 -15.54 5.00 4.59
C ARG A 31 -16.00 5.69 3.30
N SER A 32 -16.32 6.97 3.36
CA SER A 32 -16.74 7.74 2.19
C SER A 32 -15.56 8.19 1.31
N GLN A 33 -14.32 8.06 1.81
CA GLN A 33 -13.14 8.41 1.03
C GLN A 33 -12.78 7.30 0.02
N PRO A 34 -12.46 7.64 -1.24
CA PRO A 34 -12.03 6.68 -2.24
C PRO A 34 -10.62 6.15 -1.93
N GLY A 35 -10.27 4.97 -2.43
CA GLY A 35 -8.91 4.43 -2.30
C GLY A 35 -8.88 3.01 -1.72
N VAL A 36 -7.76 2.33 -1.94
CA VAL A 36 -7.53 0.94 -1.53
C VAL A 36 -6.41 0.88 -0.49
N SER A 37 -6.33 -0.20 0.29
CA SER A 37 -5.30 -0.33 1.30
C SER A 37 -3.98 -0.74 0.65
N ALA A 38 -2.89 -0.01 0.91
CA ALA A 38 -1.55 -0.44 0.51
C ALA A 38 -1.15 -1.78 1.15
N ASN A 39 -1.74 -2.11 2.31
CA ASN A 39 -1.47 -3.38 3.01
C ASN A 39 -2.03 -4.59 2.24
N ASP A 40 -2.94 -4.40 1.28
CA ASP A 40 -3.41 -5.49 0.42
C ASP A 40 -2.31 -6.02 -0.53
N LEU A 41 -1.21 -5.28 -0.67
CA LEU A 41 -0.04 -5.67 -1.46
C LEU A 41 1.06 -6.35 -0.63
N THR A 42 1.00 -6.27 0.70
CA THR A 42 2.04 -6.81 1.61
C THR A 42 1.71 -8.22 2.09
N ASP A 43 2.71 -9.08 2.27
CA ASP A 43 2.54 -10.39 2.95
C ASP A 43 2.79 -10.24 4.45
N GLU A 44 1.75 -10.47 5.25
CA GLU A 44 1.79 -10.35 6.72
C GLU A 44 2.76 -11.33 7.40
N ARG A 45 3.21 -12.38 6.69
CA ARG A 45 4.18 -13.36 7.20
C ARG A 45 5.61 -13.04 6.79
N GLN A 46 5.82 -12.03 5.94
CA GLN A 46 7.15 -11.63 5.52
C GLN A 46 7.79 -10.74 6.60
N LEU A 47 8.69 -11.35 7.37
CA LEU A 47 9.40 -10.71 8.47
C LEU A 47 10.91 -10.72 8.22
N ASP A 48 11.59 -9.70 8.71
CA ASP A 48 13.03 -9.78 8.95
C ASP A 48 13.31 -10.83 10.03
N VAL A 49 14.09 -11.85 9.69
CA VAL A 49 14.24 -13.05 10.53
C VAL A 49 14.93 -12.75 11.86
N LEU A 50 15.85 -11.79 11.90
CA LEU A 50 16.65 -11.53 13.10
C LEU A 50 15.90 -10.64 14.10
N SER A 51 15.16 -9.65 13.61
CA SER A 51 14.45 -8.68 14.45
C SER A 51 12.98 -9.01 14.67
N GLY A 52 12.37 -9.84 13.79
CA GLY A 52 10.93 -10.07 13.74
C GLY A 52 10.14 -8.88 13.19
N ASN A 53 10.80 -7.87 12.61
CA ASN A 53 10.13 -6.69 12.07
C ASN A 53 9.39 -7.01 10.76
N ALA A 54 8.22 -6.40 10.56
CA ALA A 54 7.45 -6.57 9.33
C ALA A 54 8.14 -5.92 8.12
N ALA A 55 8.24 -6.66 7.01
CA ALA A 55 8.81 -6.17 5.76
C ALA A 55 7.74 -5.52 4.90
N LEU A 56 7.44 -4.24 5.18
CA LEU A 56 6.35 -3.50 4.50
C LEU A 56 6.82 -2.66 3.29
N ASN A 57 8.13 -2.62 3.04
CA ASN A 57 8.75 -1.88 1.93
C ASN A 57 9.49 -2.83 0.99
N GLY A 58 9.77 -2.38 -0.24
CA GLY A 58 10.45 -3.21 -1.25
C GLY A 58 9.58 -4.36 -1.78
N VAL A 59 8.26 -4.23 -1.62
CA VAL A 59 7.27 -5.20 -2.08
C VAL A 59 7.27 -5.23 -3.62
N PRO A 60 7.50 -6.39 -4.27
CA PRO A 60 7.39 -6.51 -5.71
C PRO A 60 5.95 -6.27 -6.17
N ILE A 61 5.77 -5.41 -7.17
CA ILE A 61 4.46 -5.07 -7.72
C ILE A 61 4.48 -5.11 -9.25
N GLN A 62 3.30 -5.11 -9.85
CA GLN A 62 3.11 -4.85 -11.27
C GLN A 62 2.21 -3.63 -11.44
N VAL A 63 2.55 -2.79 -12.42
CA VAL A 63 1.75 -1.63 -12.79
C VAL A 63 1.17 -1.88 -14.18
N ALA A 64 -0.15 -1.76 -14.29
CA ALA A 64 -0.87 -1.81 -15.55
C ALA A 64 -1.71 -0.55 -15.71
N ALA A 65 -1.90 -0.10 -16.95
CA ALA A 65 -2.90 0.91 -17.25
C ALA A 65 -4.30 0.30 -17.11
N CYS A 66 -5.23 1.09 -16.60
CA CYS A 66 -6.65 0.74 -16.53
C CYS A 66 -7.33 0.91 -17.90
#